data_AF-A0A1C7PEU3-F1
#
_entry.id   AF-A0A1C7PEU3-F1
#
_cell.length_a   1.000
_cell.length_b   1.000
_cell.length_c   1.000
_cell.angle_alpha   90.00
_cell.angle_beta   90.00
_cell.angle_gamma   90.00
#
_symmetry.space_group_name_H-M   'P 1'
#
loop_
_entity.id
_entity.type
_entity.pdbx_description
1 polymer ?
#
loop_
_entity_poly.entity_id
_entity_poly.type
_entity_poly.pdbx_seq_one_letter_code
_entity_poly.pdbx_strand_id
1 'polypeptide(L)'
;MQMTSILTIGAMAIAGGVMAQDTVPATPVQPAQPAVPAAELTPAQPAAPAAGDKRQATREEADSLMKSMVGMLGEINTALGKVTDKATADAAAVTLKGIKAKMEDMQKSTENMAPPSQADMTALQQQYLPEILKVSAELEQTTQKLKENKFYGSEELETVLTDNMK
;
A
#
# COMPACT_ATOMS: atom_id res chain seq x y z
N MET A 1 -48.60 -5.05 -3.18
CA MET A 1 -47.65 -5.69 -2.25
C MET A 1 -46.96 -4.59 -1.47
N GLN A 2 -47.41 -4.35 -0.25
CA GLN A 2 -46.82 -3.36 0.65
C GLN A 2 -46.07 -4.04 1.79
N MET A 3 -45.20 -3.25 2.42
CA MET A 3 -44.53 -3.41 3.73
C MET A 3 -43.19 -4.13 3.66
N THR A 4 -42.06 -3.41 3.57
CA THR A 4 -41.38 -2.64 4.64
C THR A 4 -40.86 -3.58 5.73
N SER A 5 -39.68 -4.16 5.52
CA SER A 5 -38.95 -4.85 6.59
C SER A 5 -38.09 -3.85 7.34
N ILE A 6 -38.56 -3.57 8.54
CA ILE A 6 -38.01 -2.63 9.51
C ILE A 6 -36.72 -3.19 10.10
N LEU A 7 -35.74 -2.29 10.18
CA LEU A 7 -34.46 -2.36 10.84
C LEU A 7 -34.63 -2.65 12.35
N THR A 8 -34.30 -3.85 12.80
CA THR A 8 -34.30 -4.17 14.25
C THR A 8 -33.01 -3.66 14.89
N ILE A 9 -33.03 -2.42 15.35
CA ILE A 9 -32.05 -1.85 16.29
C ILE A 9 -32.52 -2.21 17.70
N GLY A 10 -31.78 -3.07 18.39
CA GLY A 10 -32.08 -3.48 19.76
C GLY A 10 -30.90 -3.26 20.69
N ALA A 11 -30.65 -2.01 21.07
CA ALA A 11 -29.83 -1.69 22.24
C ALA A 11 -30.23 -0.31 22.80
N MET A 12 -30.89 -0.29 23.96
CA MET A 12 -30.43 0.47 25.11
C MET A 12 -31.36 0.30 26.31
N ALA A 13 -30.70 0.06 27.45
CA ALA A 13 -31.24 0.01 28.78
C ALA A 13 -31.42 1.42 29.36
N ILE A 14 -32.46 1.59 30.19
CA ILE A 14 -32.66 2.60 31.25
C ILE A 14 -33.98 2.18 31.93
N ALA A 15 -34.20 2.20 33.24
CA ALA A 15 -33.49 2.72 34.40
C ALA A 15 -33.96 1.90 35.63
N GLY A 16 -33.20 1.95 36.72
CA GLY A 16 -33.44 1.14 37.92
C GLY A 16 -34.54 1.64 38.88
N GLY A 17 -34.63 0.93 40.01
CA GLY A 17 -35.06 1.50 41.30
C GLY A 17 -36.41 1.06 41.87
N VAL A 18 -36.41 -0.08 42.60
CA VAL A 18 -37.01 -0.39 43.93
C VAL A 18 -38.26 0.39 44.40
N MET A 19 -39.38 -0.26 44.80
CA MET A 19 -39.69 -0.66 46.19
C MET A 19 -40.77 -1.78 46.29
N ALA A 20 -40.63 -2.60 47.34
CA ALA A 20 -41.39 -3.73 47.88
C ALA A 20 -42.92 -3.85 47.64
N GLN A 21 -43.41 -5.08 47.37
CA GLN A 21 -44.04 -5.99 48.35
C GLN A 21 -44.55 -7.29 47.69
N ASP A 22 -44.65 -8.33 48.52
CA ASP A 22 -45.41 -9.59 48.37
C ASP A 22 -44.78 -10.84 47.69
N THR A 23 -44.27 -11.71 48.59
CA THR A 23 -44.38 -13.18 48.65
C THR A 23 -43.89 -14.08 47.49
N VAL A 24 -42.85 -14.90 47.73
CA VAL A 24 -42.86 -16.38 47.80
C VAL A 24 -41.47 -16.96 48.18
N PRO A 25 -41.36 -18.17 48.79
CA PRO A 25 -40.20 -18.59 49.58
C PRO A 25 -39.15 -19.47 48.84
N ALA A 26 -37.95 -19.49 49.45
CA ALA A 26 -36.93 -20.56 49.50
C ALA A 26 -36.03 -20.88 48.27
N THR A 27 -34.81 -20.33 48.30
CA THR A 27 -33.56 -20.77 47.62
C THR A 27 -32.95 -22.01 48.32
N PRO A 28 -31.99 -22.78 47.75
CA PRO A 28 -30.65 -22.33 47.30
C PRO A 28 -30.18 -23.01 45.97
N VAL A 29 -29.15 -22.63 45.22
CA VAL A 29 -27.79 -22.24 45.59
C VAL A 29 -27.18 -21.44 44.43
N GLN A 30 -26.54 -20.32 44.76
CA GLN A 30 -25.69 -19.51 43.90
C GLN A 30 -24.24 -19.71 44.34
N PRO A 31 -23.27 -19.80 43.41
CA PRO A 31 -21.95 -19.27 43.69
C PRO A 31 -21.77 -17.94 42.96
N ALA A 32 -21.52 -16.93 43.78
CA ALA A 32 -20.90 -15.64 43.53
C ALA A 32 -20.42 -15.31 42.10
N GLN A 33 -20.88 -14.17 41.59
CA GLN A 33 -20.06 -13.37 40.69
C GLN A 33 -18.87 -12.79 41.47
N PRO A 34 -17.74 -12.59 40.79
CA PRO A 34 -17.17 -11.25 40.81
C PRO A 34 -16.83 -10.74 39.41
N ALA A 35 -17.13 -9.45 39.23
CA ALA A 35 -16.42 -8.44 38.43
C ALA A 35 -15.98 -8.77 36.98
N VAL A 36 -16.57 -8.05 36.02
CA VAL A 36 -15.79 -7.54 34.87
C VAL A 36 -14.74 -6.56 35.44
N PRO A 37 -13.48 -6.48 34.94
CA PRO A 37 -13.21 -6.17 33.53
C PRO A 37 -11.91 -6.75 32.96
N ALA A 38 -11.92 -7.18 31.70
CA ALA A 38 -10.81 -6.94 30.78
C ALA A 38 -11.26 -7.37 29.39
N ALA A 39 -11.18 -6.44 28.45
CA ALA A 39 -11.05 -6.79 27.06
C ALA A 39 -9.81 -7.68 26.91
N GLU A 40 -9.99 -8.98 26.89
CA GLU A 40 -9.03 -9.86 26.24
C GLU A 40 -9.19 -9.58 24.74
N LEU A 41 -8.37 -8.65 24.27
CA LEU A 41 -7.93 -8.59 22.89
C LEU A 41 -7.38 -9.97 22.58
N THR A 42 -8.22 -10.87 22.09
CA THR A 42 -7.74 -12.04 21.37
C THR A 42 -6.85 -11.47 20.26
N PRO A 43 -5.52 -11.66 20.30
CA PRO A 43 -4.74 -11.35 19.12
C PRO A 43 -5.34 -12.24 18.06
N ALA A 44 -5.83 -11.65 16.97
CA ALA A 44 -6.31 -12.38 15.81
C ALA A 44 -5.21 -13.38 15.46
N GLN A 45 -5.44 -14.65 15.82
CA GLN A 45 -4.49 -15.72 15.57
C GLN A 45 -4.31 -15.76 14.05
N PRO A 46 -3.08 -15.68 13.53
CA PRO A 46 -2.85 -15.73 12.10
C PRO A 46 -3.50 -17.02 11.57
N ALA A 47 -4.46 -16.90 10.67
CA ALA A 47 -4.97 -18.05 9.96
C ALA A 47 -3.77 -18.73 9.29
N ALA A 48 -3.52 -19.99 9.66
CA ALA A 48 -2.47 -20.80 9.06
C ALA A 48 -2.70 -20.92 7.54
N PRO A 49 -1.62 -20.98 6.74
CA PRO A 49 -1.71 -20.76 5.30
C PRO A 49 -2.43 -21.93 4.63
N ALA A 50 -3.43 -21.62 3.82
CA ALA A 50 -3.95 -22.61 2.88
C ALA A 50 -2.84 -22.92 1.87
N ALA A 51 -2.74 -24.19 1.48
CA ALA A 51 -1.68 -24.66 0.60
C ALA A 51 -1.86 -24.09 -0.81
N GLY A 52 -0.89 -23.29 -1.25
CA GLY A 52 -0.84 -22.59 -2.54
C GLY A 52 -0.58 -21.07 -2.43
N ASP A 53 -0.62 -20.56 -1.20
CA ASP A 53 -0.81 -19.14 -0.88
C ASP A 53 0.45 -18.29 -0.90
N LYS A 54 0.55 -17.42 -1.90
CA LYS A 54 1.36 -16.20 -1.78
C LYS A 54 0.77 -15.34 -0.66
N ARG A 55 1.59 -14.84 0.26
CA ARG A 55 1.17 -13.90 1.30
C ARG A 55 0.56 -12.65 0.64
N GLN A 56 -0.68 -12.31 0.97
CA GLN A 56 -1.28 -11.06 0.54
C GLN A 56 -0.49 -9.88 1.12
N ALA A 57 0.00 -9.01 0.24
CA ALA A 57 0.67 -7.80 0.65
C ALA A 57 -0.32 -6.88 1.38
N THR A 58 0.10 -6.37 2.53
CA THR A 58 -0.65 -5.38 3.29
C THR A 58 -0.71 -4.04 2.54
N ARG A 59 -1.66 -3.18 2.92
CA ARG A 59 -1.74 -1.80 2.40
C ARG A 59 -0.43 -1.03 2.61
N GLU A 60 0.25 -1.26 3.73
CA GLU A 60 1.52 -0.60 4.06
C GLU A 60 2.69 -1.09 3.18
N GLU A 61 2.73 -2.39 2.88
CA GLU A 61 3.69 -2.95 1.92
C GLU A 61 3.43 -2.42 0.51
N ALA A 62 2.17 -2.33 0.11
CA ALA A 62 1.76 -1.75 -1.17
C ALA A 62 2.08 -0.26 -1.28
N ASP A 63 1.87 0.50 -0.20
CA ASP A 63 2.25 1.92 -0.11
C ASP A 63 3.76 2.07 -0.24
N SER A 64 4.52 1.28 0.51
CA SER A 64 5.99 1.28 0.43
C SER A 64 6.51 0.92 -0.95
N LEU A 65 5.84 -0.02 -1.63
CA LEU A 65 6.14 -0.40 -3.02
C LEU A 65 5.88 0.75 -3.98
N MET A 66 4.69 1.36 -3.92
CA MET A 66 4.33 2.50 -4.75
C MET A 66 5.26 3.68 -4.50
N LYS A 67 5.53 4.02 -3.24
CA LYS A 67 6.47 5.07 -2.85
C LYS A 67 7.89 4.80 -3.37
N SER A 68 8.34 3.54 -3.32
CA SER A 68 9.64 3.14 -3.89
C SER A 68 9.67 3.31 -5.41
N MET A 69 8.59 2.95 -6.11
CA MET A 69 8.45 3.20 -7.53
C MET A 69 8.52 4.70 -7.86
N VAL A 70 7.73 5.53 -7.17
CA VAL A 70 7.75 6.98 -7.43
C VAL A 70 9.11 7.59 -7.09
N GLY A 71 9.74 7.16 -5.99
CA GLY A 71 11.10 7.55 -5.63
C GLY A 71 12.11 7.20 -6.73
N MET A 72 12.08 5.97 -7.24
CA MET A 72 12.95 5.55 -8.35
C MET A 72 12.72 6.38 -9.61
N LEU A 73 11.46 6.66 -9.99
CA LEU A 73 11.15 7.55 -11.11
C LEU A 73 11.73 8.96 -10.89
N GLY A 74 11.63 9.48 -9.66
CA GLY A 74 12.21 10.76 -9.28
C GLY A 74 13.74 10.78 -9.33
N GLU A 75 14.40 9.69 -8.92
CA GLU A 75 15.85 9.51 -9.04
C GLU A 75 16.30 9.50 -10.50
N ILE A 76 15.60 8.76 -11.38
CA ILE A 76 15.84 8.78 -12.82
C ILE A 76 15.69 10.21 -13.35
N ASN A 77 14.57 10.88 -13.05
CA ASN A 77 14.31 12.24 -13.53
C ASN A 77 15.41 13.22 -13.06
N THR A 78 15.86 13.11 -11.81
CA THR A 78 16.94 13.93 -11.27
C THR A 78 18.27 13.65 -11.95
N ALA A 79 18.60 12.38 -12.21
CA ALA A 79 19.84 11.98 -12.88
C ALA A 79 19.85 12.51 -14.32
N LEU A 80 18.77 12.29 -15.08
CA LEU A 80 18.62 12.78 -16.44
C LEU A 80 18.59 14.31 -16.51
N GLY A 81 17.94 14.98 -15.55
CA GLY A 81 17.82 16.43 -15.51
C GLY A 81 19.16 17.15 -15.29
N LYS A 82 20.15 16.46 -14.71
CA LYS A 82 21.51 16.97 -14.52
C LYS A 82 22.42 16.79 -15.74
N VAL A 83 21.94 16.11 -16.78
CA VAL A 83 22.76 15.82 -17.95
C VAL A 83 22.93 17.07 -18.82
N THR A 84 24.17 17.55 -18.85
CA THR A 84 24.59 18.74 -19.62
C THR A 84 25.75 18.46 -20.56
N ASP A 85 26.36 17.28 -20.46
CA ASP A 85 27.58 16.89 -21.14
C ASP A 85 27.72 15.36 -21.12
N LYS A 86 28.72 14.84 -21.82
CA LYS A 86 28.95 13.40 -21.93
C LYS A 86 29.22 12.74 -20.57
N ALA A 87 30.00 13.36 -19.67
CA ALA A 87 30.36 12.74 -18.40
C ALA A 87 29.14 12.65 -17.46
N THR A 88 28.29 13.68 -17.43
CA THR A 88 27.03 13.64 -16.68
C THR A 88 26.03 12.68 -17.30
N ALA A 89 26.02 12.53 -18.63
CA ALA A 89 25.22 11.53 -19.33
C ALA A 89 25.63 10.09 -18.98
N ASP A 90 26.93 9.79 -18.99
CA ASP A 90 27.47 8.48 -18.62
C ASP A 90 27.16 8.16 -17.14
N ALA A 91 27.29 9.15 -16.24
CA ALA A 91 26.91 9.01 -14.83
C ALA A 91 25.41 8.74 -14.64
N ALA A 92 24.55 9.40 -15.42
CA ALA A 92 23.13 9.12 -15.43
C ALA A 92 22.85 7.69 -15.90
N ALA A 93 23.53 7.21 -16.95
CA ALA A 93 23.41 5.83 -17.42
C ALA A 93 23.77 4.81 -16.32
N VAL A 94 24.81 5.06 -15.52
CA VAL A 94 25.15 4.23 -14.35
C VAL A 94 24.02 4.21 -13.32
N THR A 95 23.42 5.37 -13.05
CA THR A 95 22.30 5.50 -12.11
C THR A 95 21.09 4.72 -12.60
N LEU A 96 20.74 4.85 -13.88
CA LEU A 96 19.62 4.12 -14.49
C LEU A 96 19.85 2.59 -14.44
N LYS A 97 21.07 2.12 -14.73
CA LYS A 97 21.43 0.70 -14.60
C LYS A 97 21.25 0.21 -13.14
N GLY A 98 21.64 1.01 -12.15
CA GLY A 98 21.45 0.70 -10.74
C GLY A 98 19.97 0.65 -10.32
N ILE A 99 19.16 1.58 -10.82
CA ILE A 99 17.71 1.61 -10.57
C ILE A 99 17.03 0.40 -11.20
N LYS A 100 17.43 0.01 -12.42
CA LYS A 100 16.94 -1.22 -13.06
C LYS A 100 17.22 -2.46 -12.20
N ALA A 101 18.45 -2.60 -11.70
CA ALA A 101 18.80 -3.72 -10.82
C ALA A 101 17.95 -3.73 -9.54
N LYS A 102 17.69 -2.55 -8.95
CA LYS A 102 16.80 -2.40 -7.78
C LYS A 102 15.35 -2.77 -8.13
N MET A 103 14.88 -2.41 -9.31
CA MET A 103 13.54 -2.76 -9.78
C MET A 103 13.40 -4.27 -10.02
N GLU A 104 14.42 -4.92 -10.59
CA GLU A 104 14.46 -6.38 -10.76
C GLU A 104 14.48 -7.12 -9.41
N ASP A 105 15.26 -6.63 -8.44
CA ASP A 105 15.29 -7.19 -7.08
C ASP A 105 13.94 -7.03 -6.35
N MET A 106 13.34 -5.85 -6.48
CA MET A 106 11.99 -5.56 -5.97
C MET A 106 10.95 -6.46 -6.63
N GLN A 107 11.00 -6.63 -7.95
CA GLN A 107 10.09 -7.51 -8.69
C GLN A 107 10.21 -8.95 -8.20
N LYS A 108 11.43 -9.48 -8.07
CA LYS A 108 11.70 -10.82 -7.52
C LYS A 108 11.19 -10.97 -6.09
N SER A 109 11.39 -9.95 -5.25
CA SER A 109 10.90 -9.93 -3.88
C SER A 109 9.37 -9.95 -3.82
N THR A 110 8.70 -9.28 -4.77
CA THR A 110 7.24 -9.27 -4.88
C THR A 110 6.65 -10.44 -5.69
N GLU A 111 7.45 -11.21 -6.43
CA GLU A 111 7.00 -12.34 -7.25
C GLU A 111 6.23 -13.37 -6.42
N ASN A 112 6.62 -13.56 -5.17
CA ASN A 112 6.03 -14.52 -4.24
C ASN A 112 4.99 -13.90 -3.30
N MET A 113 4.65 -12.62 -3.49
CA MET A 113 3.58 -11.93 -2.78
C MET A 113 2.32 -11.89 -3.65
N ALA A 114 1.16 -12.09 -3.02
CA ALA A 114 -0.10 -11.80 -3.69
C ALA A 114 -0.28 -10.28 -3.72
N PRO A 115 -0.74 -9.71 -4.85
CA PRO A 115 -1.00 -8.29 -4.93
C PRO A 115 -1.94 -7.84 -3.80
N PRO A 116 -1.76 -6.63 -3.25
CA PRO A 116 -2.71 -6.05 -2.30
C PRO A 116 -4.13 -6.03 -2.88
N SER A 117 -5.13 -5.86 -2.00
CA SER A 117 -6.53 -5.75 -2.39
C SER A 117 -6.72 -4.68 -3.46
N GLN A 118 -7.58 -4.93 -4.45
CA GLN A 118 -7.83 -3.99 -5.55
C GLN A 118 -8.31 -2.61 -5.03
N ALA A 119 -9.03 -2.57 -3.91
CA ALA A 119 -9.43 -1.33 -3.24
C ALA A 119 -8.23 -0.53 -2.70
N ASP A 120 -7.26 -1.20 -2.07
CA ASP A 120 -6.03 -0.56 -1.60
C ASP A 120 -5.16 -0.11 -2.76
N MET A 121 -5.02 -0.93 -3.80
CA MET A 121 -4.33 -0.53 -5.03
C MET A 121 -4.95 0.71 -5.66
N THR A 122 -6.28 0.78 -5.74
CA THR A 122 -6.97 1.93 -6.34
C THR A 122 -6.75 3.18 -5.50
N ALA A 123 -6.85 3.08 -4.17
CA ALA A 123 -6.61 4.21 -3.27
C ALA A 123 -5.16 4.71 -3.36
N LEU A 124 -4.19 3.79 -3.34
CA LEU A 124 -2.77 4.13 -3.47
C LEU A 124 -2.47 4.69 -4.86
N GLN A 125 -3.03 4.10 -5.91
CA GLN A 125 -2.89 4.63 -7.26
C GLN A 125 -3.42 6.06 -7.32
N GLN A 126 -4.62 6.36 -6.84
CA GLN A 126 -5.15 7.73 -6.82
C GLN A 126 -4.28 8.71 -6.02
N GLN A 127 -3.64 8.24 -4.95
CA GLN A 127 -2.74 9.03 -4.12
C GLN A 127 -1.42 9.35 -4.85
N TYR A 128 -0.80 8.37 -5.51
CA TYR A 128 0.51 8.52 -6.17
C TYR A 128 0.42 8.93 -7.64
N LEU A 129 -0.72 8.72 -8.31
CA LEU A 129 -0.96 9.08 -9.71
C LEU A 129 -0.59 10.53 -10.04
N PRO A 130 -0.99 11.57 -9.27
CA PRO A 130 -0.58 12.94 -9.58
C PRO A 130 0.94 13.14 -9.51
N GLU A 131 1.63 12.48 -8.58
CA GLU A 131 3.09 12.55 -8.46
C GLU A 131 3.78 11.81 -9.61
N ILE A 132 3.30 10.61 -9.94
CA ILE A 132 3.78 9.82 -11.09
C ILE A 132 3.60 10.61 -12.39
N LEU A 133 2.43 11.21 -12.62
CA LEU A 133 2.15 12.02 -13.81
C LEU A 133 3.09 13.22 -13.89
N LYS A 134 3.31 13.91 -12.77
CA LYS A 134 4.25 15.03 -12.71
C LYS A 134 5.67 14.58 -13.08
N VAL A 135 6.19 13.56 -12.38
CA VAL A 135 7.55 13.05 -12.63
C VAL A 135 7.69 12.51 -14.05
N SER A 136 6.67 11.81 -14.56
CA SER A 136 6.66 11.30 -15.93
C SER A 136 6.69 12.43 -16.97
N ALA A 137 5.95 13.51 -16.77
CA ALA A 137 5.98 14.66 -17.69
C ALA A 137 7.34 15.36 -17.68
N GLU A 138 7.95 15.53 -16.51
CA GLU A 138 9.31 16.07 -16.37
C GLU A 138 10.36 15.15 -17.02
N LEU A 139 10.22 13.85 -16.83
CA LEU A 139 11.09 12.82 -17.41
C LEU A 139 10.99 12.81 -18.93
N GLU A 140 9.77 12.92 -19.47
CA GLU A 140 9.53 12.99 -20.91
C GLU A 140 10.21 14.23 -21.50
N GLN A 141 9.99 15.42 -20.94
CA GLN A 141 10.67 16.64 -21.39
C GLN A 141 12.18 16.51 -21.34
N THR A 142 12.71 15.97 -20.24
CA THR A 142 14.15 15.76 -20.06
C THR A 142 14.69 14.77 -21.10
N THR A 143 13.99 13.67 -21.34
CA THR A 143 14.38 12.65 -22.33
C THR A 143 14.34 13.21 -23.75
N GLN A 144 13.33 14.04 -24.07
CA GLN A 144 13.25 14.70 -25.37
C GLN A 144 14.42 15.66 -25.58
N LYS A 145 14.73 16.49 -24.58
CA LYS A 145 15.92 17.35 -24.60
C LYS A 145 17.20 16.52 -24.80
N LEU A 146 17.33 15.38 -24.13
CA LEU A 146 18.48 14.49 -24.29
C LEU A 146 18.58 13.94 -25.71
N LYS A 147 17.47 13.48 -26.30
CA LYS A 147 17.42 12.99 -27.69
C LYS A 147 17.78 14.07 -28.71
N GLU A 148 17.30 15.29 -28.52
CA GLU A 148 17.65 16.45 -29.37
C GLU A 148 19.16 16.70 -29.34
N ASN A 149 19.75 16.63 -28.15
CA ASN A 149 21.19 16.77 -27.94
C ASN A 149 21.98 15.48 -28.20
N LYS A 150 21.37 14.44 -28.82
CA LYS A 150 22.01 13.15 -29.13
C LYS A 150 22.70 12.53 -27.90
N PHE A 151 22.04 12.64 -26.74
CA PHE A 151 22.52 12.20 -25.44
C PHE A 151 23.91 12.75 -25.08
N TYR A 152 24.28 13.91 -25.64
CA TYR A 152 25.60 14.52 -25.54
C TYR A 152 26.75 13.57 -25.97
N GLY A 153 26.45 12.61 -26.86
CA GLY A 153 27.39 11.60 -27.33
C GLY A 153 27.60 10.43 -26.35
N SER A 154 26.72 10.23 -25.37
CA SER A 154 26.74 9.05 -24.50
C SER A 154 25.93 7.91 -25.11
N GLU A 155 26.64 6.95 -25.70
CA GLU A 155 26.05 5.70 -26.22
C GLU A 155 25.44 4.86 -25.09
N GLU A 156 26.01 4.92 -23.89
CA GLU A 156 25.50 4.19 -22.73
C GLU A 156 24.14 4.73 -22.29
N LEU A 157 23.99 6.05 -22.21
CA LEU A 157 22.72 6.67 -21.84
C LEU A 157 21.66 6.40 -22.90
N GLU A 158 22.01 6.53 -24.18
CA GLU A 158 21.13 6.21 -25.31
C GLU A 158 20.66 4.75 -25.26
N THR A 159 21.60 3.82 -25.07
CA THR A 159 21.32 2.38 -24.97
C THR A 159 20.40 2.09 -23.80
N VAL A 160 20.73 2.59 -22.61
CA VAL A 160 19.95 2.34 -21.39
C VAL A 160 18.54 2.92 -21.51
N LEU A 161 18.38 4.14 -22.02
CA LEU A 161 17.06 4.73 -22.21
C LEU A 161 16.23 3.99 -23.26
N THR A 162 16.87 3.52 -24.35
CA THR A 162 16.19 2.76 -25.39
C THR A 162 15.82 1.35 -24.93
N ASP A 163 16.65 0.73 -24.08
CA ASP A 163 16.40 -0.60 -23.49
C ASP A 163 15.28 -0.57 -22.45
N ASN A 164 15.25 0.46 -21.59
CA ASN A 164 14.23 0.59 -20.54
C ASN A 164 12.86 1.08 -21.07
N MET A 165 12.80 1.63 -22.29
CA MET A 165 11.57 2.12 -22.92
C MET A 165 10.99 1.17 -23.99
N LYS A 166 11.57 -0.02 -24.18
CA LYS A 166 11.03 -1.08 -25.04
C LYS A 166 10.07 -1.97 -24.28
#